data_AF-A0AAD5PGJ7-F1
#
_entry.id   AF-A0AAD5PGJ7-F1
#
_cell.length_a   1.000
_cell.length_b   1.000
_cell.length_c   1.000
_cell.angle_alpha   90.00
_cell.angle_beta   90.00
_cell.angle_gamma   90.00
#
_symmetry.space_group_name_H-M   'P 1'
#
loop_
_entity.id
_entity.type
_entity.pdbx_description
1 polymer ?
#
loop_
_entity_poly.entity_id
_entity_poly.type
_entity_poly.pdbx_seq_one_letter_code
_entity_poly.pdbx_strand_id
1 'polypeptide(L)'
;MTITMIYYEQRGPIIVEESHIFHCETSRALTTEEISTVIQEFATAAKNAMEAGFDGVEIHGASGYIVDRFIESGSNNRTDKYGGSIENRARFALEVVDAVAAAVGDERTAIQFTPFDDYQDMHDDTPYETWGYIVDQLQQNHPNLSYLHMVEPRLNLAADGNKEDTQDSLDPFRAKWKGQFIANGGYTYSLKLAHDTANTTGNLISFGRLYTSNPDLVDRIRNDYSLTKYDRSNFYGGDHAGYKYFS
;
A
#
# COMPACT_ATOMS: atom_id res chain seq x y z
N MET A 1 12.24 -3.10 -3.33
CA MET A 1 11.98 -4.25 -4.22
C MET A 1 10.84 -5.02 -3.59
N THR A 2 9.61 -4.76 -4.04
CA THR A 2 8.41 -5.47 -3.58
C THR A 2 8.35 -6.79 -4.35
N ILE A 3 8.39 -7.93 -3.66
CA ILE A 3 8.21 -9.24 -4.29
C ILE A 3 6.71 -9.50 -4.36
N THR A 4 6.14 -9.34 -5.54
CA THR A 4 4.73 -9.66 -5.83
C THR A 4 4.69 -11.05 -6.47
N MET A 5 4.08 -12.03 -5.78
CA MET A 5 3.77 -13.33 -6.37
C MET A 5 2.32 -13.30 -6.90
N ILE A 6 2.14 -13.59 -8.19
CA ILE A 6 0.81 -13.66 -8.82
C ILE A 6 0.64 -15.02 -9.50
N TYR A 7 -0.49 -15.68 -9.26
CA TYR A 7 -0.90 -16.95 -9.88
C TYR A 7 -2.08 -16.72 -10.85
N TYR A 8 -2.10 -17.36 -12.03
CA TYR A 8 -3.10 -17.16 -13.10
C TYR A 8 -3.50 -18.48 -13.81
N GLU A 9 -4.79 -18.65 -14.19
CA GLU A 9 -5.29 -19.54 -15.30
C GLU A 9 -6.66 -19.07 -15.91
N GLN A 10 -6.72 -18.85 -17.24
CA GLN A 10 -7.81 -18.46 -18.21
C GLN A 10 -9.28 -18.27 -17.73
N ARG A 11 -10.12 -17.25 -18.07
CA ARG A 11 -10.37 -16.36 -19.24
C ARG A 11 -11.20 -15.10 -18.83
N GLY A 12 -10.99 -13.94 -19.48
CA GLY A 12 -12.02 -12.89 -19.71
C GLY A 12 -11.48 -11.45 -19.86
N PRO A 13 -11.87 -10.66 -20.90
CA PRO A 13 -11.32 -9.32 -21.15
C PRO A 13 -11.90 -8.21 -20.26
N ILE A 14 -11.03 -7.36 -19.70
CA ILE A 14 -11.40 -6.06 -19.09
C ILE A 14 -10.99 -4.94 -20.06
N ILE A 15 -11.89 -4.00 -20.33
CA ILE A 15 -11.69 -2.89 -21.27
C ILE A 15 -11.19 -1.66 -20.50
N VAL A 16 -10.00 -1.16 -20.85
CA VAL A 16 -9.53 0.18 -20.45
C VAL A 16 -8.92 0.86 -21.67
N GLU A 17 -9.66 1.83 -22.23
CA GLU A 17 -9.35 2.70 -23.38
C GLU A 17 -8.91 2.00 -24.69
N GLU A 18 -9.21 2.64 -25.82
CA GLU A 18 -9.06 2.08 -27.17
C GLU A 18 -7.60 1.73 -27.51
N SER A 19 -7.15 0.52 -27.14
CA SER A 19 -6.23 -0.34 -27.93
C SER A 19 -5.70 -1.56 -27.19
N HIS A 20 -5.89 -1.71 -25.87
CA HIS A 20 -5.32 -2.85 -25.13
C HIS A 20 -6.33 -3.50 -24.20
N ILE A 21 -6.99 -4.54 -24.70
CA ILE A 21 -7.75 -5.47 -23.88
C ILE A 21 -6.76 -6.34 -23.10
N PHE A 22 -6.61 -6.08 -21.80
CA PHE A 22 -5.92 -7.01 -20.92
C PHE A 22 -6.86 -8.18 -20.62
N HIS A 23 -6.51 -9.37 -21.12
CA HIS A 23 -7.12 -10.61 -20.65
C HIS A 23 -6.51 -10.91 -19.28
N CYS A 24 -7.24 -10.55 -18.23
CA CYS A 24 -6.92 -11.06 -16.90
C CYS A 24 -7.54 -12.45 -16.78
N GLU A 25 -6.78 -13.39 -16.23
CA GLU A 25 -7.25 -14.73 -15.99
C GLU A 25 -8.05 -14.80 -14.68
N THR A 26 -9.10 -15.61 -14.64
CA THR A 26 -9.90 -15.78 -13.42
C THR A 26 -9.00 -16.38 -12.34
N SER A 27 -8.83 -15.67 -11.22
CA SER A 27 -7.98 -16.15 -10.14
C SER A 27 -8.59 -17.38 -9.47
N ARG A 28 -7.77 -18.41 -9.20
CA ARG A 28 -8.16 -19.55 -8.36
C ARG A 28 -8.09 -19.14 -6.88
N ALA A 29 -9.12 -19.46 -6.11
CA ALA A 29 -9.09 -19.28 -4.67
C ALA A 29 -8.04 -20.21 -4.02
N LEU A 30 -7.18 -19.64 -3.16
CA LEU A 30 -6.22 -20.40 -2.36
C LEU A 30 -6.96 -21.31 -1.36
N THR A 31 -6.43 -22.50 -1.09
CA THR A 31 -6.90 -23.31 0.06
C THR A 31 -6.36 -22.72 1.37
N THR A 32 -6.92 -23.15 2.50
CA THR A 32 -6.42 -22.74 3.83
C THR A 32 -4.96 -23.15 4.05
N GLU A 33 -4.55 -24.30 3.52
CA GLU A 33 -3.17 -24.78 3.58
C GLU A 33 -2.24 -23.92 2.72
N GLU A 34 -2.66 -23.55 1.51
CA GLU A 34 -1.89 -22.67 0.64
C GLU A 34 -1.72 -21.28 1.24
N ILE A 35 -2.74 -20.74 1.92
CA ILE A 35 -2.64 -19.47 2.64
C ILE A 35 -1.53 -19.54 3.71
N SER A 36 -1.44 -20.66 4.42
CA SER A 36 -0.39 -20.87 5.43
C SER A 36 1.01 -20.88 4.80
N THR A 37 1.16 -21.48 3.61
CA THR A 37 2.41 -21.44 2.84
C THR A 37 2.76 -20.00 2.44
N VAL A 38 1.81 -19.25 1.89
CA VAL A 38 2.02 -17.85 1.48
C VAL A 38 2.47 -16.99 2.66
N ILE A 39 1.88 -17.16 3.84
CA ILE A 39 2.31 -16.44 5.07
C ILE A 39 3.80 -16.73 5.38
N GLN A 40 4.24 -17.98 5.25
CA GLN A 40 5.64 -18.34 5.48
C GLN A 40 6.58 -17.80 4.38
N GLU A 41 6.09 -17.62 3.16
CA GLU A 41 6.84 -17.01 2.07
C GLU A 41 7.10 -15.51 2.35
N PHE A 42 6.13 -14.78 2.92
CA PHE A 42 6.36 -13.40 3.40
C PHE A 42 7.46 -13.35 4.46
N ALA A 43 7.41 -14.23 5.47
CA ALA A 43 8.44 -14.31 6.52
C ALA A 43 9.82 -14.66 5.96
N THR A 44 9.88 -15.57 4.98
CA THR A 44 11.12 -15.94 4.30
C THR A 44 11.68 -14.77 3.48
N ALA A 45 10.83 -14.07 2.72
CA ALA A 45 11.22 -12.89 1.98
C ALA A 45 11.77 -11.78 2.90
N ALA A 46 11.17 -11.60 4.08
CA ALA A 46 11.64 -10.65 5.07
C ALA A 46 13.04 -11.01 5.60
N LYS A 47 13.31 -12.28 5.91
CA LYS A 47 14.65 -12.74 6.31
C LYS A 47 15.68 -12.50 5.22
N ASN A 48 15.34 -12.84 3.97
CA ASN A 48 16.22 -12.60 2.83
C ASN A 48 16.54 -11.10 2.65
N ALA A 49 15.57 -10.21 2.91
CA ALA A 49 15.82 -8.77 2.90
C ALA A 49 16.81 -8.35 4.00
N MET A 50 16.70 -8.91 5.22
CA MET A 50 17.67 -8.64 6.28
C MET A 50 19.07 -9.14 5.91
N GLU A 51 19.18 -10.32 5.32
CA GLU A 51 20.44 -10.87 4.83
C GLU A 51 21.07 -10.03 3.71
N ALA A 52 20.23 -9.40 2.87
CA ALA A 52 20.66 -8.46 1.84
C ALA A 52 21.06 -7.07 2.38
N GLY A 53 20.87 -6.81 3.69
CA GLY A 53 21.29 -5.57 4.35
C GLY A 53 20.24 -4.46 4.36
N PHE A 54 18.96 -4.77 4.15
CA PHE A 54 17.88 -3.79 4.36
C PHE A 54 17.69 -3.50 5.85
N ASP A 55 17.34 -2.25 6.18
CA ASP A 55 17.07 -1.83 7.57
C ASP A 55 15.73 -2.36 8.12
N GLY A 56 14.78 -2.64 7.22
CA GLY A 56 13.45 -3.16 7.53
C GLY A 56 12.67 -3.55 6.27
N VAL A 57 11.43 -3.97 6.46
CA VAL A 57 10.50 -4.35 5.39
C VAL A 57 9.12 -3.72 5.59
N GLU A 58 8.49 -3.35 4.49
CA GLU A 58 7.09 -2.92 4.45
C GLU A 58 6.25 -3.97 3.74
N ILE A 59 5.27 -4.54 4.44
CA ILE A 59 4.27 -5.45 3.88
C ILE A 59 3.32 -4.64 3.01
N HIS A 60 3.17 -5.07 1.75
CA HIS A 60 2.24 -4.43 0.82
C HIS A 60 0.82 -4.98 1.03
N GLY A 61 0.05 -4.31 1.87
CA GLY A 61 -1.36 -4.57 2.16
C GLY A 61 -2.33 -3.69 1.40
N ALA A 62 -2.00 -3.28 0.18
CA ALA A 62 -2.67 -2.19 -0.52
C ALA A 62 -2.82 -2.46 -2.03
N SER A 63 -3.56 -1.57 -2.71
CA SER A 63 -3.67 -1.44 -4.17
C SER A 63 -4.12 -2.71 -4.91
N GLY A 64 -5.02 -3.48 -4.28
CA GLY A 64 -5.64 -4.65 -4.90
C GLY A 64 -4.72 -5.86 -5.05
N TYR A 65 -3.59 -5.88 -4.35
CA TYR A 65 -2.72 -7.07 -4.27
C TYR A 65 -3.22 -8.07 -3.22
N ILE A 66 -2.56 -9.21 -3.11
CA ILE A 66 -3.08 -10.39 -2.39
C ILE A 66 -3.56 -10.09 -0.96
N VAL A 67 -2.82 -9.30 -0.18
CA VAL A 67 -3.23 -8.96 1.20
C VAL A 67 -4.49 -8.10 1.20
N ASP A 68 -4.56 -7.10 0.33
CA ASP A 68 -5.70 -6.21 0.16
C ASP A 68 -6.96 -6.96 -0.32
N ARG A 69 -6.77 -7.91 -1.25
CA ARG A 69 -7.84 -8.80 -1.74
C ARG A 69 -8.46 -9.69 -0.68
N PHE A 70 -7.75 -9.96 0.41
CA PHE A 70 -8.35 -10.66 1.55
C PHE A 70 -9.10 -9.70 2.46
N ILE A 71 -8.66 -8.44 2.59
CA ILE A 71 -9.25 -7.45 3.47
C ILE A 71 -10.61 -6.99 2.95
N GLU A 72 -10.72 -6.70 1.66
CA GLU A 72 -11.88 -6.00 1.11
C GLU A 72 -13.07 -6.91 0.78
N SER A 73 -14.28 -6.44 1.12
CA SER A 73 -15.52 -7.18 0.89
C SER A 73 -15.83 -7.44 -0.59
N GLY A 74 -15.43 -6.55 -1.49
CA GLY A 74 -15.71 -6.69 -2.93
C GLY A 74 -14.98 -7.87 -3.59
N SER A 75 -13.77 -8.18 -3.12
CA SER A 75 -12.93 -9.23 -3.68
C SER A 75 -12.96 -10.53 -2.88
N ASN A 76 -13.19 -10.46 -1.56
CA ASN A 76 -13.17 -11.64 -0.69
C ASN A 76 -14.57 -12.26 -0.46
N ASN A 77 -14.93 -13.20 -1.33
CA ASN A 77 -16.16 -13.98 -1.24
C ASN A 77 -15.97 -15.35 -0.54
N ARG A 78 -14.92 -15.52 0.25
CA ARG A 78 -14.65 -16.80 0.93
C ARG A 78 -15.66 -17.08 2.04
N THR A 79 -15.90 -18.36 2.28
CA THR A 79 -16.81 -18.85 3.35
C THR A 79 -16.08 -19.59 4.46
N ASP A 80 -14.75 -19.67 4.39
CA ASP A 80 -13.90 -20.25 5.43
C ASP A 80 -13.46 -19.19 6.46
N LYS A 81 -12.50 -19.54 7.32
CA LYS A 81 -12.01 -18.65 8.38
C LYS A 81 -11.31 -17.37 7.87
N TYR A 82 -11.12 -17.23 6.55
CA TYR A 82 -10.51 -16.06 5.92
C TYR A 82 -11.51 -15.18 5.16
N GLY A 83 -12.82 -15.41 5.26
CA GLY A 83 -13.83 -14.55 4.63
C GLY A 83 -15.12 -14.37 5.43
N GLY A 84 -16.03 -13.58 4.87
CA GLY A 84 -17.28 -13.19 5.52
C GLY A 84 -17.08 -11.98 6.44
N SER A 85 -16.89 -12.21 7.73
CA SER A 85 -16.79 -11.13 8.72
C SER A 85 -15.50 -10.33 8.60
N ILE A 86 -15.49 -9.09 9.11
CA ILE A 86 -14.31 -8.21 9.12
C ILE A 86 -13.11 -8.92 9.77
N GLU A 87 -13.34 -9.62 10.88
CA GLU A 87 -12.29 -10.35 11.61
C GLU A 87 -11.66 -11.46 10.76
N ASN A 88 -12.48 -12.16 9.97
CA ASN A 88 -11.99 -13.21 9.08
C ASN A 88 -11.26 -12.63 7.87
N ARG A 89 -11.77 -11.55 7.26
CA ARG A 89 -11.11 -10.86 6.14
C ARG A 89 -9.76 -10.28 6.53
N ALA A 90 -9.69 -9.64 7.70
CA ALA A 90 -8.46 -9.10 8.28
C ALA A 90 -7.44 -10.19 8.69
N ARG A 91 -7.89 -11.43 8.93
CA ARG A 91 -7.05 -12.51 9.48
C ARG A 91 -5.78 -12.75 8.68
N PHE A 92 -5.87 -12.77 7.35
CA PHE A 92 -4.70 -13.02 6.52
C PHE A 92 -3.64 -11.92 6.68
N ALA A 93 -4.05 -10.65 6.64
CA ALA A 93 -3.15 -9.51 6.82
C ALA A 93 -2.47 -9.54 8.20
N LEU A 94 -3.23 -9.84 9.26
CA LEU A 94 -2.71 -9.95 10.62
C LEU A 94 -1.74 -11.13 10.75
N GLU A 95 -2.08 -12.32 10.23
CA GLU A 95 -1.18 -13.49 10.25
C GLU A 95 0.12 -13.24 9.45
N VAL A 96 0.07 -12.46 8.36
CA VAL A 96 1.28 -12.03 7.62
C VAL A 96 2.14 -11.09 8.48
N VAL A 97 1.55 -10.10 9.15
CA VAL A 97 2.27 -9.21 10.07
C VAL A 97 2.92 -10.01 11.19
N ASP A 98 2.17 -10.89 11.85
CA ASP A 98 2.67 -11.76 12.91
C ASP A 98 3.91 -12.56 12.45
N ALA A 99 3.83 -13.18 11.28
CA ALA A 99 4.90 -14.02 10.75
C ALA A 99 6.16 -13.23 10.35
N VAL A 100 5.99 -12.05 9.73
CA VAL A 100 7.10 -11.16 9.36
C VAL A 100 7.75 -10.56 10.59
N ALA A 101 6.96 -10.05 11.54
CA ALA A 101 7.45 -9.52 12.80
C ALA A 101 8.18 -10.58 13.63
N ALA A 102 7.67 -11.81 13.69
CA ALA A 102 8.38 -12.93 14.34
C ALA A 102 9.71 -13.27 13.65
N ALA A 103 9.82 -13.03 12.34
CA ALA A 103 11.01 -13.31 11.57
C ALA A 103 12.11 -12.24 11.68
N VAL A 104 11.74 -10.95 11.75
CA VAL A 104 12.71 -9.84 11.66
C VAL A 104 12.59 -8.78 12.76
N GLY A 105 11.57 -8.86 13.63
CA GLY A 105 11.26 -7.89 14.68
C GLY A 105 10.18 -6.88 14.28
N ASP A 106 9.39 -6.43 15.26
CA ASP A 106 8.37 -5.39 15.08
C ASP A 106 9.00 -4.10 14.55
N GLU A 107 10.10 -3.66 15.15
CA GLU A 107 10.78 -2.40 14.85
C GLU A 107 11.34 -2.32 13.42
N ARG A 108 11.42 -3.47 12.75
CA ARG A 108 11.84 -3.62 11.34
C ARG A 108 10.70 -4.01 10.40
N THR A 109 9.48 -4.08 10.92
CA THR A 109 8.30 -4.46 10.16
C THR A 109 7.34 -3.27 10.07
N ALA A 110 6.86 -3.00 8.87
CA ALA A 110 5.81 -2.02 8.60
C ALA A 110 4.75 -2.64 7.69
N ILE A 111 3.60 -1.99 7.57
CA ILE A 111 2.54 -2.38 6.62
C ILE A 111 1.90 -1.16 5.99
N GLN A 112 1.60 -1.26 4.69
CA GLN A 112 0.91 -0.22 3.91
C GLN A 112 -0.52 -0.63 3.57
N PHE A 113 -1.48 0.30 3.68
CA PHE A 113 -2.89 0.12 3.29
C PHE A 113 -3.42 1.23 2.37
N THR A 114 -4.48 0.92 1.62
CA THR A 114 -5.25 1.84 0.77
C THR A 114 -6.75 1.76 1.09
N PRO A 115 -7.22 2.30 2.23
CA PRO A 115 -8.59 2.03 2.72
C PRO A 115 -9.75 2.48 1.82
N PHE A 116 -9.48 3.36 0.86
CA PHE A 116 -10.48 4.04 0.04
C PHE A 116 -10.14 4.01 -1.45
N ASP A 117 -9.17 3.17 -1.84
CA ASP A 117 -8.74 3.09 -3.23
C ASP A 117 -9.58 2.07 -4.00
N ASP A 118 -9.87 2.39 -5.25
CA ASP A 118 -10.67 1.57 -6.17
C ASP A 118 -9.81 0.95 -7.29
N TYR A 119 -8.49 1.08 -7.17
CA TYR A 119 -7.55 0.54 -8.14
C TYR A 119 -7.64 -0.98 -8.22
N GLN A 120 -7.57 -1.52 -9.44
CA GLN A 120 -7.79 -2.95 -9.73
C GLN A 120 -9.18 -3.48 -9.35
N ASP A 121 -10.22 -2.65 -9.46
CA ASP A 121 -11.62 -3.05 -9.20
C ASP A 121 -11.86 -3.45 -7.74
N MET A 122 -11.13 -2.78 -6.83
CA MET A 122 -11.26 -2.96 -5.39
C MET A 122 -12.38 -2.09 -4.83
N HIS A 123 -13.08 -2.61 -3.81
CA HIS A 123 -14.00 -1.86 -2.98
C HIS A 123 -14.27 -2.62 -1.67
N ASP A 124 -14.44 -1.90 -0.57
CA ASP A 124 -14.95 -2.41 0.70
C ASP A 124 -16.23 -1.66 1.09
N ASP A 125 -17.22 -2.39 1.58
CA ASP A 125 -18.53 -1.82 1.93
C ASP A 125 -18.48 -1.01 3.25
N THR A 126 -17.46 -1.23 4.08
CA THR A 126 -17.35 -0.67 5.44
C THR A 126 -15.90 -0.28 5.77
N PRO A 127 -15.27 0.64 5.01
CA PRO A 127 -13.83 0.87 5.10
C PRO A 127 -13.39 1.39 6.48
N TYR A 128 -14.20 2.23 7.13
CA TYR A 128 -13.87 2.71 8.48
C TYR A 128 -13.87 1.58 9.51
N GLU A 129 -14.82 0.66 9.45
CA GLU A 129 -14.91 -0.50 10.33
C GLU A 129 -13.80 -1.51 10.02
N THR A 130 -13.58 -1.80 8.73
CA THR A 130 -12.60 -2.80 8.26
C THR A 130 -11.18 -2.41 8.67
N TRP A 131 -10.70 -1.23 8.25
CA TRP A 131 -9.36 -0.79 8.61
C TRP A 131 -9.28 -0.29 10.05
N GLY A 132 -10.38 0.20 10.64
CA GLY A 132 -10.43 0.52 12.06
C GLY A 132 -10.16 -0.71 12.94
N TYR A 133 -10.76 -1.85 12.60
CA TYR A 133 -10.50 -3.13 13.27
C TYR A 133 -9.03 -3.56 13.11
N ILE A 134 -8.49 -3.52 11.89
CA ILE A 134 -7.10 -3.88 11.62
C ILE A 134 -6.14 -3.02 12.45
N VAL A 135 -6.34 -1.70 12.48
CA VAL A 135 -5.48 -0.79 13.26
C VAL A 135 -5.57 -1.06 14.75
N ASP A 136 -6.77 -1.36 15.28
CA ASP A 136 -6.91 -1.74 16.70
C ASP A 136 -6.17 -3.04 17.01
N GLN A 137 -6.24 -4.05 16.13
CA GLN A 137 -5.50 -5.31 16.30
C GLN A 137 -3.98 -5.11 16.22
N LEU A 138 -3.49 -4.33 15.25
CA LEU A 138 -2.07 -4.00 15.15
C LEU A 138 -1.59 -3.23 16.38
N GLN A 139 -2.38 -2.27 16.87
CA GLN A 139 -2.06 -1.51 18.08
C GLN A 139 -1.97 -2.40 19.32
N GLN A 140 -2.81 -3.43 19.40
CA GLN A 140 -2.83 -4.36 20.52
C GLN A 140 -1.67 -5.37 20.47
N ASN A 141 -1.39 -5.93 19.29
CA ASN A 141 -0.50 -7.08 19.14
C ASN A 141 0.93 -6.70 18.74
N HIS A 142 1.08 -5.63 17.94
CA HIS A 142 2.36 -5.15 17.42
C HIS A 142 2.50 -3.63 17.59
N PRO A 143 2.40 -3.08 18.83
CA PRO A 143 2.47 -1.64 19.07
C PRO A 143 3.81 -1.01 18.65
N ASN A 144 4.85 -1.82 18.43
CA ASN A 144 6.20 -1.39 18.09
C ASN A 144 6.54 -1.55 16.61
N LEU A 145 5.56 -1.84 15.73
CA LEU A 145 5.80 -1.80 14.28
C LEU A 145 6.50 -0.50 13.90
N SER A 146 7.46 -0.60 12.99
CA SER A 146 8.28 0.52 12.54
C SER A 146 7.41 1.72 12.16
N TYR A 147 6.35 1.47 11.37
CA TYR A 147 5.31 2.43 11.07
C TYR A 147 4.08 1.76 10.43
N LEU A 148 2.97 2.51 10.42
CA LEU A 148 1.79 2.24 9.60
C LEU A 148 1.78 3.24 8.44
N HIS A 149 1.65 2.76 7.21
CA HIS A 149 1.64 3.61 6.01
C HIS A 149 0.25 3.55 5.37
N MET A 150 -0.42 4.69 5.21
CA MET A 150 -1.75 4.73 4.63
C MET A 150 -1.86 5.74 3.51
N VAL A 151 -2.58 5.35 2.47
CA VAL A 151 -2.83 6.16 1.29
C VAL A 151 -4.14 6.92 1.44
N GLU A 152 -4.06 8.23 1.22
CA GLU A 152 -5.16 9.17 1.30
C GLU A 152 -6.16 8.97 0.15
N PRO A 153 -7.47 9.11 0.42
CA PRO A 153 -8.53 8.83 -0.55
C PRO A 153 -8.44 9.69 -1.81
N ARG A 154 -7.85 10.88 -1.70
CA ARG A 154 -7.63 11.80 -2.83
C ARG A 154 -6.67 11.28 -3.88
N LEU A 155 -5.89 10.22 -3.62
CA LEU A 155 -4.93 9.73 -4.60
C LEU A 155 -5.66 9.14 -5.82
N ASN A 156 -5.28 9.61 -7.01
CA ASN A 156 -5.55 8.91 -8.25
C ASN A 156 -4.27 8.16 -8.68
N LEU A 157 -4.27 6.83 -8.58
CA LEU A 157 -3.12 6.00 -8.97
C LEU A 157 -2.96 5.92 -10.49
N ALA A 158 -4.07 5.83 -11.22
CA ALA A 158 -4.07 5.59 -12.66
C ALA A 158 -3.69 6.83 -13.48
N ALA A 159 -3.95 8.04 -12.96
CA ALA A 159 -3.77 9.29 -13.70
C ALA A 159 -2.98 10.35 -12.92
N ASP A 160 -2.74 11.49 -13.58
CA ASP A 160 -2.32 12.71 -12.89
C ASP A 160 -3.52 13.42 -12.25
N GLY A 161 -3.24 14.16 -11.19
CA GLY A 161 -4.23 14.84 -10.38
C GLY A 161 -4.64 14.05 -9.14
N ASN A 162 -5.55 14.66 -8.39
CA ASN A 162 -6.23 14.05 -7.25
C ASN A 162 -7.69 13.79 -7.64
N LYS A 163 -8.30 12.78 -7.01
CA LYS A 163 -9.76 12.64 -7.02
C LYS A 163 -10.36 13.90 -6.38
N GLU A 164 -11.36 14.48 -7.04
CA GLU A 164 -12.12 15.62 -6.51
C GLU A 164 -13.16 15.12 -5.49
N ASP A 165 -13.55 15.97 -4.54
CA ASP A 165 -14.66 15.75 -3.60
C ASP A 165 -14.61 14.48 -2.72
N THR A 166 -13.42 14.04 -2.30
CA THR A 166 -13.30 12.96 -1.30
C THR A 166 -13.68 13.47 0.08
N GLN A 167 -14.77 12.95 0.66
CA GLN A 167 -15.16 13.26 2.06
C GLN A 167 -14.41 12.40 3.08
N ASP A 168 -13.75 11.35 2.62
CA ASP A 168 -13.02 10.42 3.47
C ASP A 168 -11.69 10.98 3.97
N SER A 169 -11.23 10.45 5.11
CA SER A 169 -9.98 10.86 5.75
C SER A 169 -9.32 9.70 6.50
N LEU A 170 -7.99 9.78 6.62
CA LEU A 170 -7.20 8.87 7.45
C LEU A 170 -7.26 9.21 8.95
N ASP A 171 -7.86 10.34 9.35
CA ASP A 171 -7.87 10.81 10.74
C ASP A 171 -8.37 9.77 11.76
N PRO A 172 -9.45 8.99 11.50
CA PRO A 172 -9.91 7.98 12.44
C PRO A 172 -8.86 6.88 12.69
N PHE A 173 -8.14 6.46 11.64
CA PHE A 173 -7.08 5.45 11.74
C PHE A 173 -5.86 6.02 12.47
N ARG A 174 -5.49 7.27 12.15
CA ARG A 174 -4.40 7.97 12.82
C ARG A 174 -4.66 8.13 14.32
N ALA A 175 -5.90 8.40 14.72
CA ALA A 175 -6.27 8.55 16.13
C ALA A 175 -6.12 7.25 16.93
N LYS A 176 -6.33 6.09 16.28
CA LYS A 176 -6.19 4.75 16.89
C LYS A 176 -4.73 4.36 17.06
N TRP A 177 -3.92 4.49 16.00
CA TRP A 177 -2.50 4.11 16.01
C TRP A 177 -1.64 5.08 16.82
N LYS A 178 -0.74 4.56 17.68
CA LYS A 178 0.15 5.36 18.54
C LYS A 178 1.60 5.40 18.05
N GLY A 179 1.97 4.49 17.15
CA GLY A 179 3.29 4.46 16.53
C GLY A 179 3.47 5.51 15.43
N GLN A 180 4.56 5.37 14.67
CA GLN A 180 4.81 6.22 13.51
C GLN A 180 3.78 5.97 12.42
N PHE A 181 3.30 7.05 11.79
CA PHE A 181 2.28 7.00 10.75
C PHE A 181 2.76 7.78 9.53
N ILE A 182 2.77 7.11 8.37
CA ILE A 182 3.12 7.71 7.09
C ILE A 182 1.82 7.95 6.31
N ALA A 183 1.53 9.19 5.98
CA ALA A 183 0.47 9.54 5.03
C ALA A 183 1.06 9.70 3.62
N ASN A 184 0.44 9.04 2.66
CA ASN A 184 0.76 9.13 1.23
C ASN A 184 -0.45 9.62 0.46
N GLY A 185 -0.24 10.21 -0.72
CA GLY A 185 -1.32 10.45 -1.67
C GLY A 185 -1.59 11.93 -1.96
N GLY A 186 -1.38 12.31 -3.22
CA GLY A 186 -1.76 13.62 -3.75
C GLY A 186 -0.91 14.82 -3.33
N TYR A 187 0.05 14.65 -2.41
CA TYR A 187 0.94 15.73 -1.93
C TYR A 187 1.85 16.32 -3.02
N THR A 188 2.14 15.57 -4.08
CA THR A 188 2.84 16.06 -5.28
C THR A 188 2.24 17.35 -5.84
N TYR A 189 0.92 17.55 -5.70
CA TYR A 189 0.21 18.70 -6.25
C TYR A 189 0.09 19.88 -5.28
N SER A 190 0.51 19.70 -4.02
CA SER A 190 0.49 20.77 -3.02
C SER A 190 1.46 20.47 -1.88
N LEU A 191 2.67 21.05 -1.95
CA LEU A 191 3.63 21.01 -0.84
C LEU A 191 3.06 21.67 0.42
N LYS A 192 2.25 22.72 0.26
CA LYS A 192 1.55 23.36 1.37
C LYS A 192 0.67 22.35 2.11
N LEU A 193 -0.12 21.55 1.38
CA LEU A 193 -0.94 20.51 1.99
C LEU A 193 -0.09 19.47 2.72
N ALA A 194 1.05 19.05 2.14
CA ALA A 194 1.98 18.14 2.79
C ALA A 194 2.50 18.68 4.13
N HIS A 195 2.95 19.94 4.14
CA HIS A 195 3.40 20.62 5.34
C HIS A 195 2.28 20.78 6.38
N ASP A 196 1.10 21.21 5.94
CA ASP A 196 -0.06 21.38 6.82
C ASP A 196 -0.44 20.04 7.46
N THR A 197 -0.57 18.95 6.67
CA THR A 197 -0.88 17.63 7.22
C THR A 197 0.18 17.16 8.21
N ALA A 198 1.47 17.26 7.87
CA ALA A 198 2.54 16.87 8.78
C ALA A 198 2.46 17.61 10.12
N ASN A 199 2.21 18.92 10.08
CA ASN A 199 2.15 19.77 11.28
C ASN A 199 0.90 19.51 12.12
N THR A 200 -0.25 19.26 11.50
CA THR A 200 -1.53 19.10 12.22
C THR A 200 -1.72 17.69 12.77
N THR A 201 -1.22 16.66 12.09
CA THR A 201 -1.42 15.25 12.45
C THR A 201 -0.20 14.62 13.11
N GLY A 202 0.99 15.22 12.95
CA GLY A 202 2.26 14.62 13.33
C GLY A 202 2.68 13.45 12.42
N ASN A 203 2.05 13.30 11.25
CA ASN A 203 2.37 12.24 10.30
C ASN A 203 3.68 12.55 9.57
N LEU A 204 4.42 11.50 9.23
CA LEU A 204 5.42 11.55 8.18
C LEU A 204 4.71 11.58 6.82
N ILE A 205 5.26 12.29 5.85
CA ILE A 205 4.69 12.37 4.50
C ILE A 205 5.61 11.66 3.50
N SER A 206 5.04 10.74 2.72
CA SER A 206 5.75 10.11 1.62
C SER A 206 5.39 10.73 0.27
N PHE A 207 6.37 10.74 -0.64
CA PHE A 207 6.22 11.26 -2.00
C PHE A 207 6.68 10.20 -3.00
N GLY A 208 5.81 9.79 -3.92
CA GLY A 208 6.18 8.93 -5.05
C GLY A 208 6.65 9.73 -6.26
N ARG A 209 5.68 10.29 -7.02
CA ARG A 209 5.90 10.99 -8.30
C ARG A 209 6.95 12.12 -8.25
N LEU A 210 7.13 12.81 -7.13
CA LEU A 210 8.16 13.87 -7.07
C LEU A 210 9.57 13.30 -6.92
N TYR A 211 9.73 12.20 -6.19
CA TYR A 211 11.04 11.56 -6.01
C TYR A 211 11.54 10.92 -7.29
N THR A 212 10.65 10.57 -8.23
CA THR A 212 11.07 10.00 -9.52
C THR A 212 11.84 10.98 -10.38
N SER A 213 11.71 12.30 -10.19
CA SER A 213 12.45 13.33 -10.96
C SER A 213 13.32 14.24 -10.09
N ASN A 214 13.24 14.12 -8.77
CA ASN A 214 13.97 14.94 -7.81
C ASN A 214 14.64 14.03 -6.77
N PRO A 215 15.82 13.46 -7.06
CA PRO A 215 16.52 12.60 -6.10
C PRO A 215 16.93 13.33 -4.81
N ASP A 216 17.05 14.66 -4.90
CA ASP A 216 17.35 15.62 -3.84
C ASP A 216 16.08 16.34 -3.33
N LEU A 217 14.89 15.74 -3.47
CA LEU A 217 13.59 16.37 -3.17
C LEU A 217 13.54 17.04 -1.78
N VAL A 218 14.09 16.40 -0.75
CA VAL A 218 14.11 16.96 0.62
C VAL A 218 14.86 18.27 0.68
N ASP A 219 16.03 18.36 0.02
CA ASP A 219 16.81 19.59 0.00
C ASP A 219 16.14 20.67 -0.85
N ARG A 220 15.47 20.29 -1.94
CA ARG A 220 14.67 21.24 -2.73
C ARG A 220 13.53 21.83 -1.93
N ILE A 221 12.76 21.00 -1.21
CA ILE A 221 11.66 21.49 -0.37
C ILE A 221 12.21 22.37 0.76
N ARG A 222 13.30 21.97 1.42
CA ARG A 222 13.89 22.72 2.54
C ARG A 222 14.38 24.10 2.14
N ASN A 223 14.93 24.24 0.93
CA ASN A 223 15.55 25.48 0.44
C ASN A 223 14.69 26.23 -0.58
N ASP A 224 13.45 25.80 -0.81
CA ASP A 224 12.54 26.36 -1.82
C ASP A 224 13.15 26.40 -3.24
N TYR A 225 13.88 25.34 -3.60
CA TYR A 225 14.41 25.19 -4.95
C TYR A 225 13.33 24.67 -5.90
N SER A 226 13.44 25.06 -7.18
CA SER A 226 12.52 24.60 -8.21
C SER A 226 12.51 23.07 -8.32
N LEU A 227 11.32 22.48 -8.43
CA LEU A 227 11.14 21.05 -8.63
C LEU A 227 11.15 20.70 -10.12
N THR A 228 11.89 19.66 -10.48
CA THR A 228 11.86 19.06 -11.81
C THR A 228 10.55 18.31 -11.99
N LYS A 229 9.82 18.59 -13.08
CA LYS A 229 8.58 17.90 -13.41
C LYS A 229 8.87 16.44 -13.75
N TYR A 230 8.05 15.53 -13.24
CA TYR A 230 8.14 14.12 -13.61
C TYR A 230 7.55 13.86 -15.00
N ASP A 231 7.95 12.76 -15.61
CA ASP A 231 7.42 12.26 -16.87
C ASP A 231 6.84 10.86 -16.68
N ARG A 232 5.50 10.75 -16.75
CA ARG A 232 4.79 9.47 -16.56
C ARG A 232 5.14 8.44 -17.62
N SER A 233 5.54 8.86 -18.82
CA SER A 233 5.85 7.93 -19.92
C SER A 233 7.08 7.06 -19.61
N ASN A 234 7.92 7.49 -18.67
CA ASN A 234 9.13 6.78 -18.22
C ASN A 234 8.97 6.08 -16.87
N PHE A 235 7.75 5.97 -16.31
CA PHE A 235 7.55 5.30 -15.02
C PHE A 235 7.73 3.79 -15.08
N TYR A 236 7.42 3.16 -16.21
CA TYR A 236 7.43 1.71 -16.37
C TYR A 236 8.23 1.31 -17.61
N GLY A 237 9.21 0.42 -17.44
CA GLY A 237 10.09 -0.02 -18.52
C GLY A 237 11.15 1.03 -18.88
N GLY A 238 11.57 1.05 -20.14
CA GLY A 238 12.53 2.04 -20.65
C GLY A 238 14.00 1.71 -20.37
N ASP A 239 14.85 2.75 -20.43
CA ASP A 239 16.29 2.68 -20.16
C ASP A 239 16.69 3.53 -18.94
N HIS A 240 17.84 4.21 -18.98
CA HIS A 240 18.31 5.04 -17.87
C HIS A 240 17.69 6.46 -17.87
N ALA A 241 17.14 6.93 -18.98
CA ALA A 241 16.53 8.24 -19.10
C ALA A 241 15.25 8.32 -18.25
N GLY A 242 15.12 9.36 -17.42
CA GLY A 242 14.00 9.48 -16.49
C GLY A 242 14.05 8.51 -15.29
N TYR A 243 15.13 7.75 -15.12
CA TYR A 243 15.37 6.88 -13.97
C TYR A 243 16.65 7.23 -13.20
N LYS A 244 17.79 7.37 -13.90
CA LYS A 244 19.07 7.84 -13.31
C LYS A 244 19.42 9.27 -13.73
N TYR A 245 18.96 9.69 -14.90
CA TYR A 245 19.27 11.00 -15.47
C TYR A 245 17.99 11.82 -15.58
N PHE A 246 18.01 12.97 -14.92
CA PHE A 246 16.93 13.95 -14.95
C PHE A 246 17.47 15.19 -15.66
N SER A 247 16.85 15.56 -16.77
CA SER A 247 17.20 16.73 -17.58
C SER A 247 16.62 18.02 -17.03
#